data_AF-A0A401MY17-F1
#
_entry.id   AF-A0A401MY17-F1
#
_cell.length_a   1.000
_cell.length_b   1.000
_cell.length_c   1.000
_cell.angle_alpha   90.00
_cell.angle_beta   90.00
_cell.angle_gamma   90.00
#
_symmetry.space_group_name_H-M   'P 1'
#
loop_
_entity.id
_entity.type
_entity.pdbx_description
1 polymer ?
#
loop_
_entity_poly.entity_id
_entity_poly.type
_entity_poly.pdbx_seq_one_letter_code
_entity_poly.pdbx_strand_id
1 'polypeptide(L)'
;MDDTLLHRAELGYVPPGAEALTLMNESEAPARVILLGGTPFEEEIVMWWNFIGRTHEDIVKAREDWQSSSDRFGTIEGFPGGRLPAPALPNATIRPRRNPPRR
;
A
#
# COMPACT_ATOMS: atom_id res chain seq x y z
N MET A 1 -12.21 -5.62 -21.85
CA MET A 1 -10.74 -5.68 -21.72
C MET A 1 -10.46 -7.14 -21.59
N ASP A 2 -10.41 -7.81 -22.74
CA ASP A 2 -10.72 -9.22 -22.83
C ASP A 2 -9.42 -9.93 -23.23
N ASP A 3 -9.02 -10.93 -22.45
CA ASP A 3 -7.86 -11.82 -22.65
C ASP A 3 -6.49 -11.43 -22.04
N THR A 4 -6.44 -10.58 -21.00
CA THR A 4 -5.20 -10.40 -20.24
C THR A 4 -4.92 -11.63 -19.36
N LEU A 5 -3.93 -12.45 -19.76
CA LEU A 5 -3.45 -13.57 -18.96
C LEU A 5 -2.76 -13.06 -17.68
N LEU A 6 -3.09 -13.68 -16.53
CA LEU A 6 -2.42 -13.44 -15.26
C LEU A 6 -1.80 -14.73 -14.73
N HIS A 7 -0.49 -14.72 -14.52
CA HIS A 7 0.24 -15.82 -13.91
C HIS A 7 0.17 -15.75 -12.38
N ARG A 8 0.58 -16.86 -11.74
CA ARG A 8 0.70 -16.91 -10.28
C ARG A 8 1.67 -15.81 -9.80
N ALA A 9 1.26 -15.10 -8.75
CA ALA A 9 1.97 -13.97 -8.15
C ALA A 9 2.02 -12.69 -9.01
N GLU A 10 1.17 -12.59 -10.03
CA GLU A 10 0.92 -11.33 -10.74
C GLU A 10 -0.30 -10.59 -10.18
N LEU A 11 -0.32 -9.28 -10.43
CA LEU A 11 -1.42 -8.39 -10.10
C LEU A 11 -1.97 -7.78 -11.39
N GLY A 12 -3.22 -8.11 -11.71
CA GLY A 12 -3.98 -7.42 -12.74
C GLY A 12 -4.61 -6.13 -12.20
N TYR A 13 -4.62 -5.07 -13.02
CA TYR A 13 -5.29 -3.81 -12.70
C TYR A 13 -6.35 -3.49 -13.74
N VAL A 14 -7.56 -3.20 -13.28
CA VAL A 14 -8.66 -2.68 -14.12
C VAL A 14 -9.00 -1.27 -13.62
N PRO A 15 -9.01 -0.25 -14.50
CA PRO A 15 -9.38 1.10 -14.11
C PRO A 15 -10.87 1.20 -13.74
N PRO A 16 -11.28 2.26 -13.02
CA PRO A 16 -12.69 2.51 -12.74
C PRO A 16 -13.54 2.56 -14.02
N GLY A 17 -14.79 2.11 -13.92
CA GLY A 17 -15.76 2.13 -15.03
C GLY A 17 -16.17 0.76 -15.56
N ALA A 18 -15.50 -0.32 -15.15
CA ALA A 18 -15.97 -1.68 -15.42
C ALA A 18 -17.13 -2.05 -14.49
N GLU A 19 -18.26 -2.47 -15.07
CA GLU A 19 -19.43 -2.94 -14.31
C GLU A 19 -19.37 -4.45 -14.02
N ALA A 20 -18.60 -5.20 -14.81
CA ALA A 20 -18.42 -6.64 -14.66
C ALA A 20 -16.99 -7.05 -15.04
N LEU A 21 -16.51 -8.14 -14.46
CA LEU A 21 -15.25 -8.80 -14.79
C LEU A 21 -15.49 -10.29 -14.99
N THR A 22 -15.00 -10.83 -16.11
CA THR A 22 -14.99 -12.27 -16.37
C THR A 22 -13.62 -12.82 -16.05
N LEU A 23 -13.56 -13.87 -15.25
CA LEU A 23 -12.32 -14.58 -14.90
C LEU A 23 -12.41 -16.01 -15.40
N MET A 24 -11.37 -16.47 -16.09
CA MET A 24 -11.25 -17.85 -16.56
C MET A 24 -9.95 -18.44 -16.04
N ASN A 25 -10.03 -19.64 -15.47
CA ASN A 25 -8.85 -20.44 -15.14
C ASN A 25 -8.56 -21.39 -16.30
N GLU A 26 -7.52 -21.10 -17.08
CA GLU A 26 -7.10 -21.93 -18.22
C GLU A 26 -6.27 -23.15 -17.82
N SER A 27 -6.00 -23.32 -16.51
CA SER A 27 -5.21 -24.44 -16.01
C SER A 27 -6.08 -25.57 -15.46
N GLU A 28 -5.54 -26.78 -15.50
CA GLU A 28 -6.13 -27.98 -14.89
C GLU A 28 -6.10 -27.96 -13.35
N ALA A 29 -5.34 -27.05 -12.74
CA ALA A 29 -5.21 -26.94 -11.29
C ALA A 29 -6.20 -25.89 -10.74
N PRO A 30 -6.74 -26.05 -9.51
CA PRO A 30 -7.58 -25.04 -8.89
C PRO A 30 -6.85 -23.70 -8.71
N ALA A 31 -7.47 -22.62 -9.18
CA ALA A 31 -6.99 -21.25 -8.93
C ALA A 31 -7.55 -20.70 -7.61
N ARG A 32 -6.71 -19.95 -6.87
CA ARG A 32 -7.14 -19.12 -5.74
C ARG A 32 -6.78 -17.68 -6.04
N VAL A 33 -7.79 -16.82 -6.08
CA VAL A 33 -7.65 -15.41 -6.42
C VAL A 33 -8.24 -14.52 -5.32
N ILE A 34 -7.75 -13.29 -5.22
CA ILE A 34 -8.33 -12.24 -4.38
C ILE A 34 -8.68 -11.08 -5.31
N LEU A 35 -9.95 -10.67 -5.30
CA LEU A 35 -10.40 -9.45 -5.98
C LEU A 35 -10.47 -8.33 -4.95
N LEU A 36 -9.68 -7.27 -5.17
CA LEU A 36 -9.70 -6.06 -4.37
C LEU A 36 -10.20 -4.90 -5.23
N GLY A 37 -11.20 -4.18 -4.74
CA GLY A 37 -11.79 -3.04 -5.42
C GLY A 37 -12.43 -2.07 -4.44
N GLY A 38 -12.71 -0.86 -4.91
CA GLY A 38 -13.33 0.19 -4.11
C GLY A 38 -13.32 1.53 -4.83
N THR A 39 -14.05 2.49 -4.27
CA THR A 39 -14.03 3.88 -4.75
C THR A 39 -12.61 4.44 -4.64
N PRO A 40 -12.08 5.08 -5.71
CA PRO A 40 -10.78 5.76 -5.62
C PRO A 40 -10.77 6.80 -4.49
N PHE A 41 -9.69 6.84 -3.70
CA PHE A 41 -9.52 7.84 -2.64
C PHE A 41 -9.48 9.25 -3.24
N GLU A 42 -10.18 10.20 -2.63
CA GLU A 42 -10.14 11.59 -3.09
C GLU A 42 -8.93 12.35 -2.51
N GLU A 43 -8.41 11.88 -1.38
CA GLU A 43 -7.27 12.45 -0.69
C GLU A 43 -5.94 12.01 -1.29
N GLU A 44 -4.98 12.94 -1.29
CA GLU A 44 -3.59 12.62 -1.58
C GLU A 44 -2.89 12.14 -0.30
N ILE A 45 -2.27 10.96 -0.37
CA ILE A 45 -1.55 10.35 0.75
C ILE A 45 -0.06 10.25 0.46
N VAL A 46 0.77 10.56 1.45
CA VAL A 46 2.20 10.23 1.44
C VAL A 46 2.38 8.92 2.20
N MET A 47 3.03 7.95 1.57
CA MET A 47 3.28 6.64 2.17
C MET A 47 4.77 6.31 2.06
N TRP A 48 5.36 5.97 3.20
CA TRP A 48 6.74 5.51 3.28
C TRP A 48 6.90 4.55 4.46
N TRP A 49 7.49 3.40 4.20
CA TRP A 49 7.57 2.30 5.17
C TRP A 49 6.18 2.01 5.77
N ASN A 50 6.07 1.93 7.09
CA ASN A 50 4.84 1.67 7.82
C ASN A 50 4.06 2.95 8.16
N PHE A 51 4.39 4.09 7.54
CA PHE A 51 3.76 5.38 7.82
C PHE A 51 2.94 5.87 6.64
N ILE A 52 1.72 6.33 6.94
CA ILE A 52 0.80 6.97 6.01
C ILE A 52 0.40 8.31 6.63
N GLY A 53 0.60 9.39 5.88
CA GLY A 53 0.27 10.76 6.25
C GLY A 53 -0.26 11.54 5.06
N ARG A 54 -0.47 12.84 5.25
CA ARG A 54 -0.92 13.76 4.18
C ARG A 54 0.26 14.52 3.58
N THR A 55 1.34 14.71 4.33
CA THR A 55 2.54 15.41 3.88
C THR A 55 3.84 14.64 4.16
N HIS A 56 4.96 15.13 3.63
CA HIS A 56 6.27 14.59 3.95
C HIS A 56 6.63 14.81 5.43
N GLU A 57 6.23 15.96 5.99
CA GLU A 57 6.45 16.34 7.38
C GLU A 57 5.73 15.39 8.34
N ASP A 58 4.55 14.89 7.97
CA ASP A 58 3.84 13.86 8.75
C ASP A 58 4.69 12.57 8.87
N ILE A 59 5.38 12.20 7.80
CA ILE A 59 6.26 11.02 7.76
C ILE A 59 7.54 11.25 8.58
N VAL A 60 8.15 12.44 8.47
CA VAL A 60 9.31 12.83 9.28
C VAL A 60 8.96 12.72 10.76
N LYS A 61 7.85 13.34 11.17
CA LYS A 61 7.38 13.30 12.55
C LYS A 61 7.07 11.87 13.01
N ALA A 62 6.34 11.09 12.21
CA ALA A 62 6.03 9.70 12.56
C ALA A 62 7.30 8.85 12.73
N ARG A 63 8.34 9.09 11.91
CA ARG A 63 9.63 8.43 12.04
C ARG A 63 10.37 8.84 13.32
N GLU A 64 10.40 10.13 13.63
CA GLU A 64 11.02 10.65 14.87
C GLU A 64 10.32 10.10 16.11
N ASP A 65 9.00 10.15 16.14
CA ASP A 65 8.14 9.57 17.18
C ASP A 65 8.42 8.06 17.35
N TRP A 66 8.65 7.33 16.25
CA TRP A 66 8.94 5.89 16.28
C TRP A 66 10.35 5.61 16.83
N GLN A 67 11.35 6.35 16.35
CA GLN A 67 12.75 6.20 16.75
C GLN A 67 13.00 6.60 18.20
N SER A 68 12.29 7.62 18.69
CA SER A 68 12.37 8.08 20.07
C SER A 68 11.58 7.22 21.05
N SER A 69 10.86 6.20 20.57
CA SER A 69 9.94 5.39 21.39
C SER A 69 8.88 6.23 22.10
N SER A 70 8.34 7.24 21.42
CA SER A 70 7.26 8.05 21.97
C SER A 70 6.02 7.22 22.30
N ASP A 71 5.23 7.72 23.26
CA ASP A 71 4.01 7.08 23.75
C ASP A 71 2.98 6.80 22.64
N ARG A 72 3.02 7.56 21.55
CA ARG A 72 2.15 7.38 20.37
C ARG A 72 2.14 5.94 19.84
N PHE A 73 3.29 5.25 19.92
CA PHE A 73 3.44 3.89 19.40
C PHE A 73 3.40 2.80 20.47
N GLY A 74 3.32 3.19 21.75
CA GLY A 74 3.30 2.28 22.88
C GLY A 74 4.52 1.34 22.95
N THR A 75 4.39 0.31 23.77
CA THR A 75 5.40 -0.75 23.96
C THR A 75 4.72 -2.11 23.87
N ILE A 76 5.38 -3.06 23.23
CA ILE A 76 4.91 -4.45 23.17
C ILE A 76 5.68 -5.25 24.22
N GLU A 77 5.01 -5.60 25.31
CA GLU A 77 5.58 -6.44 26.36
C GLU A 77 5.71 -7.90 25.90
N GLY A 78 6.75 -8.58 26.37
CA GLY A 78 6.96 -10.01 26.08
C GLY A 78 7.49 -10.35 24.68
N PHE A 79 7.75 -9.35 23.83
CA PHE A 79 8.44 -9.57 22.56
C PHE A 79 9.95 -9.72 22.82
N PRO A 80 10.59 -10.84 22.43
CA PRO A 80 12.01 -11.10 22.75
C PRO A 80 12.99 -10.27 21.90
N GLY A 81 12.51 -9.49 20.94
CA GLY A 81 13.32 -8.64 20.07
C GLY A 81 13.24 -7.15 20.42
N GLY A 82 14.18 -6.37 19.88
CA GLY A 82 14.11 -4.91 19.94
C GLY A 82 13.13 -4.33 18.94
N ARG A 83 12.73 -3.07 19.15
CA ARG A 83 11.98 -2.28 18.17
C ARG A 83 12.75 -2.22 16.85
N LEU A 84 12.07 -2.53 15.74
CA LEU A 84 12.69 -2.44 14.41
C LEU A 84 13.01 -0.98 14.07
N PRO A 85 14.26 -0.63 13.74
CA PRO A 85 14.61 0.74 13.39
C PRO A 85 13.96 1.14 12.06
N ALA A 86 13.37 2.32 12.01
CA ALA A 86 12.91 2.90 10.75
C ALA A 86 14.12 3.21 9.85
N PRO A 87 14.07 2.91 8.54
CA PRO A 87 15.16 3.25 7.62
C PRO A 87 15.48 4.74 7.61
N ALA A 88 16.64 5.15 7.09
CA ALA A 88 16.89 6.57 6.82
C ALA A 88 15.89 7.09 5.79
N LEU A 89 15.43 8.33 5.96
CA LEU A 89 14.62 8.97 4.93
C LEU A 89 15.46 9.21 3.68
N PRO A 90 14.85 9.14 2.48
CA PRO A 90 15.55 9.54 1.26
C PRO A 90 15.92 11.02 1.33
N ASN A 91 16.98 11.42 0.62
CA ASN A 91 17.41 12.82 0.46
C ASN A 91 16.48 13.62 -0.48
N ALA A 92 15.18 13.31 -0.50
CA ALA A 92 14.18 13.91 -1.35
C ALA A 92 12.82 13.93 -0.66
N THR A 93 12.02 14.94 -0.95
CA THR A 93 10.63 15.02 -0.48
C THR A 93 9.79 13.93 -1.13
N ILE A 94 9.14 13.12 -0.29
CA ILE A 94 8.27 12.04 -0.74
C ILE A 94 6.97 12.65 -1.25
N ARG A 95 6.64 12.38 -2.51
CA ARG A 95 5.45 12.96 -3.15
C ARG A 95 4.19 12.21 -2.75
N PRO A 96 3.06 12.92 -2.58
CA PRO A 96 1.77 12.27 -2.39
C PRO A 96 1.41 11.41 -3.62
N ARG A 97 0.79 10.26 -3.35
CA ARG A 97 0.18 9.42 -4.38
C ARG A 97 -1.11 10.09 -4.85
N ARG A 98 -1.24 10.24 -6.16
CA ARG A 98 -2.42 10.84 -6.81
C ARG A 98 -3.09 9.80 -7.68
N ASN A 99 -4.41 9.86 -7.76
CA ASN A 99 -5.14 9.06 -8.73
C ASN A 99 -4.72 9.45 -10.16
N PRO A 100 -4.61 8.49 -11.08
CA PRO A 100 -4.46 8.80 -12.49
C PRO A 100 -5.65 9.64 -12.98
N PRO A 101 -5.43 10.52 -13.98
CA PRO A 101 -6.52 11.32 -14.54
C PRO A 101 -7.64 10.41 -15.03
N ARG A 102 -8.89 10.77 -14.71
CA ARG A 102 -10.09 10.08 -15.22
C ARG A 102 -10.09 10.23 -16.76
N ARG A 103 -10.12 9.10 -17.47
CA ARG A 103 -10.33 9.05 -18.93
C ARG A 103 -11.82 9.09 -19.25
#